data_AF-A0A852WAC8-F1
#
_entry.id   AF-A0A852WAC8-F1
#
_cell.length_a   1.000
_cell.length_b   1.000
_cell.length_c   1.000
_cell.angle_alpha   90.00
_cell.angle_beta   90.00
_cell.angle_gamma   90.00
#
_symmetry.space_group_name_H-M   'P 1'
#
loop_
_entity.id
_entity.type
_entity.pdbx_description
1 polymer ?
#
loop_
_entity_poly.entity_id
_entity_poly.type
_entity_poly.pdbx_seq_one_letter_code
_entity_poly.pdbx_strand_id
1 'polypeptide(L)'
;MTSLTLSTAPTIANAVDGKWVVREVAKRVEFVLNGKALGDLVAITEIGPLDYQVTPFEHLHVDGAAVLAGEASFDSDAQDPSRVPLLVCSCGDLMCGALTVRVSRDDHAVAWTDWAWEDQYRPPLMLDSLTSAVFDADDYDRVIQEAVTLAAANVEPDTVMRVRAPGPWWRNIRRVAQERTDEQAMLGWLMAQAVAPKIGEAHGSYHDFLVSLDAAQDLIAGAASSKRSRDDRHRRAALQALLVVEDSEHRNSLPPETLNAVRWYLERLQS
;
A
#
# COMPACT_ATOMS: atom_id res chain seq x y z
N MET A 1 3.41 34.76 -3.22
CA MET A 1 3.39 33.40 -3.80
C MET A 1 3.65 32.40 -2.69
N THR A 2 2.97 31.27 -2.75
CA THR A 2 3.14 30.16 -1.82
C THR A 2 4.39 29.38 -2.21
N SER A 3 5.18 28.92 -1.24
CA SER A 3 6.35 28.06 -1.53
C SER A 3 5.96 26.59 -1.49
N LEU A 4 6.33 25.83 -2.52
CA LEU A 4 6.23 24.38 -2.57
C LEU A 4 7.63 23.78 -2.63
N THR A 5 7.92 22.84 -1.75
CA THR A 5 9.17 22.07 -1.77
C THR A 5 8.89 20.61 -1.46
N LEU A 6 9.91 19.76 -1.55
CA LEU A 6 9.83 18.36 -1.16
C LEU A 6 10.62 18.08 0.10
N SER A 7 10.18 17.07 0.82
CA SER A 7 10.91 16.40 1.89
C SER A 7 10.75 14.89 1.72
N THR A 8 11.47 14.13 2.54
CA THR A 8 11.20 12.72 2.75
C THR A 8 10.60 12.55 4.13
N ALA A 9 9.40 11.99 4.22
CA ALA A 9 8.79 11.66 5.50
C ALA A 9 8.99 10.18 5.82
N PRO A 10 9.33 9.83 7.08
CA PRO A 10 9.35 8.43 7.49
C PRO A 10 7.91 7.90 7.60
N THR A 11 7.66 6.70 7.07
CA THR A 11 6.38 6.00 7.30
C THR A 11 6.41 5.36 8.69
N ILE A 12 5.58 5.85 9.63
CA ILE A 12 5.54 5.35 11.01
C ILE A 12 4.39 4.37 11.19
N ALA A 13 4.66 3.21 11.80
CA ALA A 13 3.64 2.24 12.20
C ALA A 13 3.41 2.12 13.70
N ASN A 14 2.15 2.24 14.12
CA ASN A 14 1.70 2.01 15.48
C ASN A 14 1.41 0.52 15.77
N ALA A 15 1.92 0.07 16.90
CA ALA A 15 1.69 -1.24 17.49
C ALA A 15 0.28 -1.31 18.12
N VAL A 16 -0.41 -2.43 17.90
CA VAL A 16 -1.61 -2.80 18.68
C VAL A 16 -1.40 -4.23 19.16
N ASP A 17 -1.43 -4.43 20.47
CA ASP A 17 -1.47 -5.72 21.18
C ASP A 17 -0.53 -6.82 20.67
N GLY A 18 0.76 -6.56 20.80
CA GLY A 18 1.67 -7.60 21.27
C GLY A 18 2.33 -8.51 20.24
N LYS A 19 2.23 -8.27 18.92
CA LYS A 19 3.20 -8.79 17.93
C LYS A 19 3.05 -8.10 16.57
N TRP A 20 4.06 -7.31 16.19
CA TRP A 20 4.84 -7.28 14.93
C TRP A 20 5.85 -6.11 15.03
N VAL A 21 7.05 -6.32 14.48
CA VAL A 21 8.21 -5.42 14.62
C VAL A 21 8.09 -4.25 13.65
N VAL A 22 8.38 -3.05 14.16
CA VAL A 22 8.54 -1.81 13.40
C VAL A 22 9.66 -2.00 12.37
N ARG A 23 9.34 -1.85 11.08
CA ARG A 23 10.34 -1.49 10.08
C ARG A 23 10.00 -0.11 9.56
N GLU A 24 11.00 0.76 9.58
CA GLU A 24 11.03 1.98 8.79
C GLU A 24 11.02 1.55 7.34
N VAL A 25 10.03 2.03 6.60
CA VAL A 25 9.75 1.63 5.23
C VAL A 25 9.62 2.89 4.41
N ALA A 26 10.51 3.01 3.42
CA ALA A 26 10.54 4.00 2.37
C ALA A 26 10.48 5.49 2.79
N LYS A 27 11.43 6.25 2.24
CA LYS A 27 11.35 7.71 2.17
C LYS A 27 10.23 8.09 1.19
N ARG A 28 9.00 8.29 1.67
CA ARG A 28 7.92 8.80 0.80
C ARG A 28 8.25 10.21 0.33
N VAL A 29 7.79 10.56 -0.86
CA VAL A 29 7.74 11.96 -1.28
C VAL A 29 6.76 12.67 -0.36
N GLU A 30 7.20 13.78 0.26
CA GLU A 30 6.34 14.61 1.08
C GLU A 30 6.34 16.03 0.51
N PHE A 31 5.17 16.54 0.16
CA PHE A 31 5.02 17.93 -0.22
C PHE A 31 5.07 18.82 1.03
N VAL A 32 5.82 19.90 0.94
CA VAL A 32 5.98 20.89 2.00
C VAL A 32 5.43 22.22 1.51
N LEU A 33 4.34 22.67 2.14
CA LEU A 33 3.64 23.90 1.84
C LEU A 33 3.99 24.96 2.88
N ASN A 34 4.64 26.06 2.46
CA ASN A 34 5.10 27.13 3.36
C ASN A 34 5.90 26.60 4.57
N GLY A 35 6.77 25.62 4.35
CA GLY A 35 7.60 25.01 5.39
C GLY A 35 6.89 24.00 6.29
N LYS A 36 5.63 23.65 6.02
CA LYS A 36 4.88 22.60 6.73
C LYS A 36 4.60 21.42 5.82
N ALA A 37 4.90 20.21 6.27
CA ALA A 37 4.55 18.99 5.54
C ALA A 37 3.03 18.89 5.39
N LEU A 38 2.54 18.40 4.24
CA LEU A 38 1.10 18.18 4.05
C LEU A 38 0.54 17.22 5.10
N GLY A 39 1.29 16.17 5.47
CA GLY A 39 0.89 15.27 6.55
C GLY A 39 0.62 15.98 7.89
N ASP A 40 1.44 16.97 8.23
CA ASP A 40 1.23 17.78 9.44
C ASP A 40 0.00 18.68 9.32
N LEU A 41 -0.25 19.22 8.13
CA LEU A 41 -1.43 20.04 7.88
C LEU A 41 -2.72 19.22 8.04
N VAL A 42 -2.73 17.96 7.58
CA VAL A 42 -3.89 17.07 7.71
C VAL A 42 -4.08 16.57 9.13
N ALA A 43 -3.01 16.26 9.87
CA ALA A 43 -3.11 15.82 11.27
C ALA A 43 -3.78 16.86 12.18
N ILE A 44 -3.75 18.14 11.79
CA ILE A 44 -4.41 19.26 12.48
C ILE A 44 -5.92 19.33 12.13
N THR A 45 -6.35 18.68 11.05
CA THR A 45 -7.77 18.66 10.62
C THR A 45 -8.57 17.58 11.36
N GLU A 46 -9.90 17.72 11.33
CA GLU A 46 -10.87 16.85 12.05
C GLU A 46 -10.84 15.35 11.66
N ILE A 47 -9.98 14.98 10.71
CA ILE A 47 -9.89 13.64 10.13
C ILE A 47 -8.96 12.72 10.94
N GLY A 48 -8.18 13.29 11.87
CA GLY A 48 -7.27 12.56 12.75
C GLY A 48 -5.94 12.20 12.08
N PRO A 49 -4.97 11.66 12.83
CA PRO A 49 -3.69 11.26 12.28
C PRO A 49 -3.89 10.10 11.30
N LEU A 50 -3.50 10.35 10.06
CA LEU A 50 -3.52 9.35 9.00
C LEU A 50 -2.14 8.74 8.94
N ASP A 51 -1.91 7.80 9.86
CA ASP A 51 -0.77 6.92 9.76
C ASP A 51 -0.79 6.33 8.33
N TYR A 52 0.35 6.34 7.64
CA TYR A 52 0.58 5.66 6.36
C TYR A 52 0.04 6.30 5.06
N GLN A 53 -0.17 7.61 4.95
CA GLN A 53 -0.48 8.18 3.63
C GLN A 53 0.70 8.07 2.65
N VAL A 54 0.38 7.91 1.36
CA VAL A 54 1.31 7.99 0.24
C VAL A 54 0.88 9.09 -0.74
N THR A 55 1.75 9.50 -1.64
CA THR A 55 1.41 10.40 -2.74
C THR A 55 1.10 9.61 -4.01
N PRO A 56 0.63 10.27 -5.08
CA PRO A 56 0.48 9.61 -6.37
C PRO A 56 1.75 8.99 -6.94
N PHE A 57 2.94 9.47 -6.54
CA PHE A 57 4.21 8.96 -7.09
C PHE A 57 4.58 7.57 -6.57
N GLU A 58 4.07 7.16 -5.41
CA GLU A 58 4.26 5.80 -4.91
C GLU A 58 3.26 4.79 -5.51
N HIS A 59 2.38 5.23 -6.42
CA HIS A 59 1.40 4.36 -7.06
C HIS A 59 1.84 3.90 -8.46
N LEU A 60 2.30 2.64 -8.57
CA LEU A 60 2.90 2.08 -9.80
C LEU A 60 2.04 2.15 -11.08
N HIS A 61 0.72 2.28 -10.91
CA HIS A 61 -0.24 2.31 -12.02
C HIS A 61 -0.69 3.70 -12.43
N VAL A 62 -0.17 4.74 -11.78
CA VAL A 62 -0.56 6.12 -12.00
C VAL A 62 0.68 6.92 -12.41
N ASP A 63 0.54 7.75 -13.44
CA ASP A 63 1.53 8.78 -13.74
C ASP A 63 1.29 9.97 -12.80
N GLY A 64 1.95 9.95 -11.65
CA GLY A 64 1.77 10.98 -10.62
C GLY A 64 2.09 12.40 -11.11
N ALA A 65 3.02 12.54 -12.08
CA ALA A 65 3.35 13.82 -12.68
C ALA A 65 2.22 14.32 -13.57
N ALA A 66 1.73 13.47 -14.48
CA ALA A 66 0.59 13.81 -15.33
C ALA A 66 -0.67 14.13 -14.50
N VAL A 67 -0.90 13.40 -13.40
CA VAL A 67 -2.01 13.67 -12.49
C VAL A 67 -1.90 15.06 -11.85
N LEU A 68 -0.72 15.43 -11.32
CA LEU A 68 -0.52 16.73 -10.69
C LEU A 68 -0.44 17.89 -11.69
N ALA A 69 -0.09 17.59 -12.95
CA ALA A 69 -0.20 18.55 -14.05
C ALA A 69 -1.65 18.75 -14.53
N GLY A 70 -2.60 17.93 -14.08
CA GLY A 70 -3.99 17.94 -14.56
C GLY A 70 -4.16 17.32 -15.96
N GLU A 71 -3.18 16.55 -16.41
CA GLU A 71 -3.13 15.90 -17.73
C GLU A 71 -3.70 14.47 -17.70
N ALA A 72 -3.77 13.87 -16.51
CA ALA A 72 -4.34 12.55 -16.28
C ALA A 72 -5.25 12.52 -15.05
N SER A 73 -6.22 11.62 -15.05
CA SER A 73 -6.98 11.31 -13.82
C SER A 73 -6.21 10.32 -12.97
N PHE A 74 -6.27 10.47 -11.65
CA PHE A 74 -5.72 9.48 -10.72
C PHE A 74 -6.49 8.15 -10.78
N ASP A 75 -7.81 8.25 -10.94
CA ASP A 75 -8.72 7.11 -11.06
C ASP A 75 -9.66 7.35 -12.24
N SER A 76 -9.83 6.36 -13.12
CA SER A 76 -10.75 6.46 -14.25
C SER A 76 -12.21 6.62 -13.82
N ASP A 77 -12.54 6.20 -12.60
CA ASP A 77 -13.89 6.28 -12.03
C ASP A 77 -14.08 7.53 -11.15
N ALA A 78 -13.10 8.43 -11.09
CA ALA A 78 -13.20 9.68 -10.34
C ALA A 78 -14.39 10.53 -10.86
N GLN A 79 -15.27 10.94 -9.93
CA GLN A 79 -16.46 11.72 -10.27
C GLN A 79 -16.11 13.14 -10.77
N ASP A 80 -14.99 13.70 -10.32
CA ASP A 80 -14.48 15.00 -10.75
C ASP A 80 -12.98 14.89 -11.08
N PRO A 81 -12.59 14.83 -12.37
CA PRO A 81 -11.19 14.70 -12.79
C PRO A 81 -10.36 15.95 -12.52
N SER A 82 -10.98 17.08 -12.17
CA SER A 82 -10.26 18.30 -11.80
C SER A 82 -9.76 18.28 -10.34
N ARG A 83 -10.15 17.26 -9.57
CA ARG A 83 -9.67 17.04 -8.20
C ARG A 83 -8.54 16.04 -8.22
N VAL A 84 -7.40 16.48 -7.72
CA VAL A 84 -6.16 15.71 -7.70
C VAL A 84 -5.84 15.29 -6.28
N PRO A 85 -5.62 14.00 -6.01
CA PRO A 85 -5.15 13.55 -4.70
C PRO A 85 -3.69 13.95 -4.48
N LEU A 86 -3.40 14.50 -3.30
CA LEU A 86 -2.05 14.82 -2.85
C LEU A 86 -1.53 13.79 -1.85
N LEU A 87 -2.43 13.28 -1.00
CA LEU A 87 -2.17 12.22 -0.04
C LEU A 87 -3.30 11.19 -0.12
N VAL A 88 -2.97 9.95 -0.40
CA VAL A 88 -3.90 8.82 -0.51
C VAL A 88 -3.62 7.85 0.63
N CYS A 89 -4.64 7.12 1.05
CA CYS A 89 -4.48 6.00 1.97
C CYS A 89 -3.32 5.07 1.56
N SER A 90 -2.68 4.42 2.54
CA SER A 90 -1.75 3.32 2.30
C SER A 90 -2.37 2.11 1.60
N CYS A 91 -3.60 2.09 1.12
CA CYS A 91 -4.00 1.05 0.15
C CYS A 91 -3.80 1.51 -1.29
N GLY A 92 -3.68 2.83 -1.53
CA GLY A 92 -3.57 3.45 -2.86
C GLY A 92 -4.93 3.64 -3.52
N ASP A 93 -5.97 3.17 -2.85
CA ASP A 93 -7.34 3.27 -3.26
C ASP A 93 -7.96 4.57 -2.71
N LEU A 94 -8.47 5.41 -3.60
CA LEU A 94 -9.20 6.64 -3.24
C LEU A 94 -10.43 6.34 -2.38
N MET A 95 -10.99 5.14 -2.52
CA MET A 95 -12.14 4.69 -1.75
C MET A 95 -11.88 4.66 -0.24
N CYS A 96 -10.63 4.50 0.16
CA CYS A 96 -10.24 4.48 1.58
C CYS A 96 -10.00 5.87 2.15
N GLY A 97 -9.97 6.91 1.31
CA GLY A 97 -9.76 8.28 1.72
C GLY A 97 -8.51 8.90 1.10
N ALA A 98 -8.67 10.11 0.59
CA ALA A 98 -7.60 10.95 0.07
C ALA A 98 -7.78 12.41 0.44
N LEU A 99 -6.67 13.10 0.72
CA LEU A 99 -6.60 14.55 0.67
C LEU A 99 -6.51 14.97 -0.79
N THR A 100 -7.48 15.72 -1.27
CA THR A 100 -7.54 16.20 -2.64
C THR A 100 -7.62 17.71 -2.70
N VAL A 101 -7.18 18.25 -3.84
CA VAL A 101 -7.28 19.67 -4.19
C VAL A 101 -7.84 19.81 -5.59
N ARG A 102 -8.56 20.89 -5.86
CA ARG A 102 -8.84 21.32 -7.23
C ARG A 102 -7.60 22.01 -7.77
N VAL A 103 -7.04 21.48 -8.85
CA VAL A 103 -5.90 22.08 -9.55
C VAL A 103 -6.43 22.95 -10.69
N SER A 104 -5.95 24.18 -10.74
CA SER A 104 -6.12 25.06 -11.91
C SER A 104 -4.76 25.59 -12.33
N ARG A 105 -4.55 25.74 -13.64
CA ARG A 105 -3.26 26.10 -14.21
C ARG A 105 -3.43 27.02 -15.40
N ASP A 106 -2.52 27.99 -15.51
CA ASP A 106 -2.26 28.76 -16.72
C ASP A 106 -0.74 28.76 -17.03
N ASP A 107 -0.31 29.59 -17.98
CA ASP A 107 1.08 29.68 -18.43
C ASP A 107 2.06 30.20 -17.36
N HIS A 108 1.56 30.76 -16.26
CA HIS A 108 2.37 31.44 -15.25
C HIS A 108 2.14 30.92 -13.84
N ALA A 109 0.98 30.33 -13.56
CA ALA A 109 0.62 29.92 -12.23
C ALA A 109 -0.11 28.57 -12.18
N VAL A 110 0.13 27.86 -11.08
CA VAL A 110 -0.64 26.70 -10.66
C VAL A 110 -1.29 27.02 -9.33
N ALA A 111 -2.59 26.77 -9.18
CA ALA A 111 -3.32 26.99 -7.95
C ALA A 111 -3.96 25.69 -7.44
N TRP A 112 -3.73 25.41 -6.16
CA TRP A 112 -4.44 24.41 -5.38
C TRP A 112 -5.54 25.10 -4.58
N THR A 113 -6.78 24.69 -4.84
CA THR A 113 -7.99 25.29 -4.26
C THR A 113 -8.92 24.18 -3.76
N ASP A 114 -10.01 24.55 -3.07
CA ASP A 114 -11.08 23.63 -2.68
C ASP A 114 -10.59 22.36 -1.98
N TRP A 115 -9.64 22.49 -1.06
CA TRP A 115 -9.11 21.37 -0.29
C TRP A 115 -10.23 20.54 0.32
N ALA A 116 -10.20 19.23 0.14
CA ALA A 116 -11.14 18.34 0.80
C ALA A 116 -10.53 17.00 1.14
N TRP A 117 -11.21 16.30 2.04
CA TRP A 117 -11.04 14.88 2.23
C TRP A 117 -12.16 14.14 1.53
N GLU A 118 -11.78 13.24 0.63
CA GLU A 118 -12.70 12.49 -0.23
C GLU A 118 -12.54 11.00 0.01
N ASP A 119 -13.67 10.32 0.15
CA ASP A 119 -13.81 8.87 0.06
C ASP A 119 -15.12 8.56 -0.68
N GLN A 120 -15.31 7.31 -1.11
CA GLN A 120 -16.54 6.95 -1.85
C GLN A 120 -17.80 6.81 -1.01
N TYR A 121 -17.66 6.82 0.31
CA TYR A 121 -18.74 6.49 1.23
C TYR A 121 -19.49 7.74 1.68
N ARG A 122 -18.86 8.91 1.57
CA ARG A 122 -19.36 10.18 2.12
C ARG A 122 -19.15 11.31 1.13
N PRO A 123 -20.00 12.36 1.16
CA PRO A 123 -19.71 13.59 0.45
C PRO A 123 -18.33 14.16 0.84
N PRO A 124 -17.63 14.84 -0.08
CA PRO A 124 -16.35 15.50 0.21
C PRO A 124 -16.43 16.38 1.47
N LEU A 125 -15.54 16.15 2.41
CA LEU A 125 -15.38 16.99 3.59
C LEU A 125 -14.43 18.13 3.25
N MET A 126 -14.98 19.31 2.99
CA MET A 126 -14.20 20.51 2.70
C MET A 126 -13.33 20.91 3.91
N LEU A 127 -12.08 21.29 3.62
CA LEU A 127 -11.07 21.65 4.61
C LEU A 127 -10.81 23.15 4.57
N ASP A 128 -11.77 23.94 5.05
CA ASP A 128 -11.73 25.41 5.01
C ASP A 128 -10.55 26.02 5.81
N SER A 129 -9.93 25.23 6.70
CA SER A 129 -8.72 25.62 7.41
C SER A 129 -7.47 25.65 6.52
N LEU A 130 -7.51 25.00 5.35
CA LEU A 130 -6.45 25.02 4.35
C LEU A 130 -6.77 26.07 3.28
N THR A 131 -5.98 27.13 3.25
CA THR A 131 -6.15 28.22 2.29
C THR A 131 -5.67 27.81 0.90
N SER A 132 -6.26 28.42 -0.14
CA SER A 132 -5.75 28.30 -1.50
C SER A 132 -4.25 28.62 -1.58
N ALA A 133 -3.52 27.81 -2.35
CA ALA A 133 -2.10 27.97 -2.57
C ALA A 133 -1.86 28.27 -4.05
N VAL A 134 -1.02 29.27 -4.35
CA VAL A 134 -0.68 29.65 -5.73
C VAL A 134 0.83 29.65 -5.88
N PHE A 135 1.29 28.93 -6.89
CA PHE A 135 2.68 28.69 -7.23
C PHE A 135 2.99 29.30 -8.59
N ASP A 136 4.24 29.67 -8.80
CA ASP A 136 4.77 29.89 -10.14
C ASP A 136 4.81 28.56 -10.91
N ALA A 137 4.43 28.58 -12.20
CA ALA A 137 4.28 27.37 -13.00
C ALA A 137 5.62 26.63 -13.21
N ASP A 138 6.72 27.36 -13.42
CA ASP A 138 8.03 26.75 -13.66
C ASP A 138 8.59 26.13 -12.36
N ASP A 139 8.41 26.82 -11.23
CA ASP A 139 8.78 26.29 -9.92
C ASP A 139 7.95 25.06 -9.55
N TYR A 140 6.65 25.06 -9.88
CA TYR A 140 5.77 23.91 -9.66
C TYR A 140 6.25 22.70 -10.47
N ASP A 141 6.50 22.87 -11.77
CA ASP A 141 6.95 21.78 -12.65
C ASP A 141 8.29 21.21 -12.20
N ARG A 142 9.22 22.08 -11.81
CA ARG A 142 10.49 21.65 -11.24
C ARG A 142 10.28 20.77 -10.01
N VAL A 143 9.41 21.17 -9.09
CA VAL A 143 9.09 20.37 -7.90
C VAL A 143 8.44 19.04 -8.28
N ILE A 144 7.55 19.00 -9.26
CA ILE A 144 6.95 17.74 -9.74
C ILE A 144 8.00 16.80 -10.33
N GLN A 145 8.96 17.31 -11.11
CA GLN A 145 10.05 16.50 -11.66
C GLN A 145 11.04 16.01 -10.59
N GLU A 146 11.31 16.85 -9.57
CA GLU A 146 12.06 16.44 -8.40
C GLU A 146 11.34 15.32 -7.63
N ALA A 147 10.00 15.37 -7.56
CA ALA A 147 9.19 14.34 -6.91
C ALA A 147 9.25 13.01 -7.67
N VAL A 148 9.17 13.04 -9.01
CA VAL A 148 9.39 11.86 -9.86
C VAL A 148 10.76 11.25 -9.59
N THR A 149 11.81 12.08 -9.56
CA THR A 149 13.18 11.63 -9.34
C THR A 149 13.35 11.03 -7.94
N LEU A 150 12.78 11.69 -6.92
CA LEU A 150 12.84 11.24 -5.53
C LEU A 150 12.08 9.93 -5.35
N ALA A 151 10.88 9.81 -5.92
CA ALA A 151 10.10 8.58 -5.93
C ALA A 151 10.85 7.45 -6.62
N ALA A 152 11.43 7.70 -7.80
CA ALA A 152 12.25 6.73 -8.54
C ALA A 152 13.47 6.25 -7.74
N ALA A 153 14.12 7.15 -7.00
CA ALA A 153 15.26 6.84 -6.14
C ALA A 153 14.84 6.10 -4.85
N ASN A 154 13.59 6.26 -4.43
CA ASN A 154 13.00 5.62 -3.27
C ASN A 154 12.02 4.50 -3.65
N VAL A 155 12.13 3.95 -4.87
CA VAL A 155 11.49 2.69 -5.23
C VAL A 155 12.20 1.62 -4.43
N GLU A 156 11.83 1.48 -3.16
CA GLU A 156 11.98 0.20 -2.50
C GLU A 156 11.20 -0.82 -3.36
N PRO A 157 11.76 -2.00 -3.67
CA PRO A 157 11.12 -3.02 -4.50
C PRO A 157 9.95 -3.71 -3.78
N ASP A 158 9.09 -2.90 -3.17
CA ASP A 158 8.08 -3.30 -2.24
C ASP A 158 6.90 -3.91 -2.95
N THR A 159 6.58 -5.08 -2.45
CA THR A 159 5.41 -5.81 -2.87
C THR A 159 4.35 -5.60 -1.77
N VAL A 160 3.08 -5.41 -2.14
CA VAL A 160 1.98 -4.99 -1.23
C VAL A 160 1.37 -6.15 -0.44
N MET A 161 1.84 -6.46 0.76
CA MET A 161 1.21 -7.54 1.55
C MET A 161 -0.15 -7.15 2.14
N ARG A 162 -1.12 -8.09 2.12
CA ARG A 162 -2.37 -8.02 2.90
C ARG A 162 -2.18 -8.78 4.22
N VAL A 163 -2.20 -8.09 5.35
CA VAL A 163 -2.09 -8.71 6.69
C VAL A 163 -3.38 -8.50 7.48
N ARG A 164 -3.98 -9.61 7.93
CA ARG A 164 -5.19 -9.57 8.76
C ARG A 164 -4.85 -9.11 10.18
N ALA A 165 -5.52 -8.06 10.64
CA ALA A 165 -5.65 -7.73 12.06
C ALA A 165 -6.99 -8.28 12.61
N PRO A 166 -7.14 -8.47 13.92
CA PRO A 166 -8.47 -8.71 14.51
C PRO A 166 -9.37 -7.49 14.29
N GLY A 167 -10.50 -7.66 13.57
CA GLY A 167 -11.46 -6.57 13.34
C GLY A 167 -12.28 -6.68 12.05
N PRO A 168 -13.18 -5.72 11.79
CA PRO A 168 -13.94 -5.62 10.54
C PRO A 168 -13.02 -5.59 9.31
N TRP A 169 -13.45 -6.21 8.21
CA TRP A 169 -12.61 -6.47 7.04
C TRP A 169 -11.96 -5.22 6.43
N TRP A 170 -12.60 -4.05 6.53
CA TRP A 170 -12.07 -2.76 6.08
C TRP A 170 -10.94 -2.19 6.95
N ARG A 171 -10.65 -2.76 8.12
CA ARG A 171 -9.52 -2.40 9.01
C ARG A 171 -8.30 -3.32 8.85
N ASN A 172 -8.35 -4.29 7.94
CA ASN A 172 -7.38 -5.39 7.83
C ASN A 172 -6.41 -5.23 6.65
N ILE A 173 -6.16 -3.99 6.22
CA ILE A 173 -5.22 -3.68 5.16
C ILE A 173 -4.07 -2.92 5.81
N ARG A 174 -2.88 -3.52 5.85
CA ARG A 174 -1.64 -2.83 6.24
C ARG A 174 -0.59 -3.11 5.19
N ARG A 175 0.03 -2.05 4.68
CA ARG A 175 1.24 -2.15 3.85
C ARG A 175 2.42 -2.53 4.73
N VAL A 176 3.14 -3.57 4.32
CA VAL A 176 4.48 -3.88 4.83
C VAL A 176 5.36 -4.01 3.61
N ALA A 177 6.38 -3.16 3.52
CA ALA A 177 7.43 -3.27 2.54
C ALA A 177 8.36 -4.44 2.83
N GLN A 178 8.71 -5.17 1.77
CA GLN A 178 9.68 -6.27 1.82
C GLN A 178 10.36 -6.39 0.46
N GLU A 179 11.70 -6.49 0.48
CA GLU A 179 12.52 -6.68 -0.71
C GLU A 179 12.23 -8.03 -1.40
N ARG A 180 11.99 -7.99 -2.71
CA ARG A 180 11.41 -9.07 -3.50
C ARG A 180 12.30 -10.29 -3.79
N THR A 181 13.38 -10.55 -3.03
CA THR A 181 14.34 -11.63 -3.39
C THR A 181 14.85 -12.49 -2.25
N ASP A 182 14.45 -12.23 -1.00
CA ASP A 182 14.89 -13.06 0.13
C ASP A 182 13.80 -14.05 0.59
N GLU A 183 14.24 -15.11 1.28
CA GLU A 183 13.36 -16.15 1.83
C GLU A 183 12.35 -15.58 2.84
N GLN A 184 12.59 -14.39 3.38
CA GLN A 184 11.74 -13.72 4.35
C GLN A 184 10.58 -12.98 3.67
N ALA A 185 10.81 -12.41 2.48
CA ALA A 185 9.77 -11.82 1.64
C ALA A 185 8.82 -12.88 1.09
N MET A 186 9.34 -14.00 0.61
CA MET A 186 8.51 -15.12 0.14
C MET A 186 7.67 -15.69 1.29
N LEU A 187 8.22 -15.76 2.51
CA LEU A 187 7.48 -16.17 3.70
C LEU A 187 6.33 -15.20 3.99
N GLY A 188 6.59 -13.89 3.88
CA GLY A 188 5.55 -12.87 4.01
C GLY A 188 4.39 -13.11 3.04
N TRP A 189 4.69 -13.29 1.75
CA TRP A 189 3.68 -13.53 0.72
C TRP A 189 2.86 -14.80 0.92
N LEU A 190 3.52 -15.86 1.37
CA LEU A 190 2.84 -17.10 1.70
C LEU A 190 1.89 -16.89 2.89
N MET A 191 2.26 -16.06 3.86
CA MET A 191 1.46 -15.75 5.06
C MET A 191 0.32 -14.74 4.82
N ALA A 192 0.23 -14.11 3.64
CA ALA A 192 -0.92 -13.29 3.28
C ALA A 192 -2.15 -14.19 3.06
N GLN A 193 -3.12 -14.14 3.98
CA GLN A 193 -4.27 -15.03 3.94
C GLN A 193 -5.15 -14.79 2.70
N ALA A 194 -5.56 -15.90 2.05
CA ALA A 194 -6.76 -15.92 1.23
C ALA A 194 -7.93 -15.35 2.05
N VAL A 195 -8.77 -14.51 1.45
CA VAL A 195 -9.95 -13.99 2.14
C VAL A 195 -10.83 -15.18 2.51
N ALA A 196 -10.91 -15.50 3.80
CA ALA A 196 -11.81 -16.53 4.29
C ALA A 196 -13.25 -16.00 4.14
N PRO A 197 -14.16 -16.71 3.45
CA PRO A 197 -15.59 -16.50 3.64
C PRO A 197 -15.90 -16.78 5.12
N LYS A 198 -17.01 -16.27 5.63
CA LYS A 198 -17.39 -16.45 7.05
C LYS A 198 -17.23 -17.91 7.44
N ILE A 199 -16.45 -18.18 8.49
CA ILE A 199 -16.23 -19.53 9.03
C ILE A 199 -17.60 -20.13 9.33
N GLY A 200 -18.03 -21.09 8.51
CA GLY A 200 -19.40 -21.62 8.46
C GLY A 200 -20.02 -21.70 7.04
N GLU A 201 -19.50 -20.95 6.07
CA GLU A 201 -20.02 -20.88 4.69
C GLU A 201 -19.06 -21.47 3.63
N ALA A 202 -17.81 -21.77 3.98
CA ALA A 202 -16.89 -22.51 3.11
C ALA A 202 -17.31 -23.98 3.04
N HIS A 203 -18.05 -24.36 2.00
CA HIS A 203 -18.39 -25.75 1.74
C HIS A 203 -17.25 -26.49 1.00
N GLY A 204 -16.91 -27.70 1.45
CA GLY A 204 -16.11 -28.66 0.67
C GLY A 204 -14.65 -28.26 0.41
N SER A 205 -14.22 -28.36 -0.84
CA SER A 205 -12.82 -28.25 -1.30
C SER A 205 -12.13 -26.92 -0.96
N TYR A 206 -12.90 -25.84 -0.73
CA TYR A 206 -12.34 -24.54 -0.32
C TYR A 206 -11.83 -24.56 1.13
N HIS A 207 -12.48 -25.31 2.03
CA HIS A 207 -12.01 -25.43 3.41
C HIS A 207 -10.67 -26.18 3.46
N ASP A 208 -10.57 -27.30 2.73
CA ASP A 208 -9.35 -28.10 2.65
C ASP A 208 -8.20 -27.31 2.03
N PHE A 209 -8.51 -26.45 1.06
CA PHE A 209 -7.56 -25.49 0.48
C PHE A 209 -7.02 -24.52 1.54
N LEU A 210 -7.89 -23.90 2.34
CA LEU A 210 -7.48 -22.97 3.41
C LEU A 210 -6.64 -23.68 4.48
N VAL A 211 -7.03 -24.89 4.89
CA VAL A 211 -6.28 -25.69 5.86
C VAL A 211 -4.89 -26.05 5.32
N SER A 212 -4.79 -26.37 4.03
CA SER A 212 -3.51 -26.68 3.39
C SER A 212 -2.60 -25.46 3.28
N LEU A 213 -3.16 -24.28 3.00
CA LEU A 213 -2.42 -23.03 2.98
C LEU A 213 -1.88 -22.67 4.38
N ASP A 214 -2.71 -22.79 5.42
CA ASP A 214 -2.32 -22.55 6.82
C ASP A 214 -1.22 -23.54 7.26
N ALA A 215 -1.38 -24.82 6.93
CA ALA A 215 -0.35 -25.84 7.20
C ALA A 215 0.98 -25.55 6.48
N ALA A 216 0.94 -25.09 5.22
CA ALA A 216 2.15 -24.70 4.49
C ALA A 216 2.85 -23.50 5.16
N GLN A 217 2.08 -22.49 5.58
CA GLN A 217 2.59 -21.32 6.30
C GLN A 217 3.29 -21.73 7.61
N ASP A 218 2.63 -22.52 8.44
CA ASP A 218 3.16 -22.98 9.73
C ASP A 218 4.44 -23.81 9.57
N LEU A 219 4.46 -24.74 8.62
CA LEU A 219 5.60 -25.62 8.38
C LEU A 219 6.82 -24.84 7.87
N ILE A 220 6.60 -23.84 7.03
CA ILE A 220 7.68 -23.03 6.45
C ILE A 220 8.18 -21.97 7.46
N ALA A 221 7.29 -21.34 8.21
CA ALA A 221 7.66 -20.42 9.30
C ALA A 221 8.42 -21.15 10.42
N GLY A 222 7.95 -22.35 10.80
CA GLY A 222 8.62 -23.21 11.76
C GLY A 222 10.03 -23.61 11.29
N ALA A 223 10.18 -23.95 10.01
CA ALA A 223 11.48 -24.28 9.41
C ALA A 223 12.47 -23.10 9.43
N ALA A 224 12.01 -21.87 9.17
CA ALA A 224 12.85 -20.66 9.19
C ALA A 224 13.43 -20.36 10.58
N SER A 225 12.73 -20.76 11.66
CA SER A 225 13.16 -20.47 13.03
C SER A 225 14.17 -21.49 13.62
N SER A 226 14.32 -22.66 13.01
CA SER A 226 15.16 -23.74 13.55
C SER A 226 16.53 -23.80 12.84
N LYS A 227 17.62 -23.53 13.57
CA LYS A 227 19.02 -23.59 13.07
C LYS A 227 19.51 -24.99 12.71
N ARG A 228 18.71 -26.04 12.88
CA ARG A 228 19.10 -27.42 12.57
C ARG A 228 18.57 -27.79 11.19
N SER A 229 19.44 -28.35 10.37
CA SER A 229 19.12 -28.88 9.04
C SER A 229 17.77 -29.58 9.04
N ARG A 230 16.88 -29.07 8.18
CA ARG A 230 15.56 -29.56 7.82
C ARG A 230 15.38 -31.05 8.12
N ASP A 231 14.50 -31.38 9.07
CA ASP A 231 13.95 -32.73 9.14
C ASP A 231 13.22 -33.01 7.81
N ASP A 232 13.68 -34.01 7.06
CA ASP A 232 13.09 -34.42 5.78
C ASP A 232 11.57 -34.65 5.88
N ARG A 233 11.06 -34.94 7.08
CA ARG A 233 9.63 -35.00 7.35
C ARG A 233 8.95 -33.63 7.22
N HIS A 234 9.49 -32.58 7.84
CA HIS A 234 8.95 -31.22 7.75
C HIS A 234 9.02 -30.69 6.31
N ARG A 235 10.14 -30.92 5.62
CA ARG A 235 10.31 -30.54 4.20
C ARG A 235 9.23 -31.19 3.32
N ARG A 236 9.01 -32.50 3.48
CA ARG A 236 7.97 -33.23 2.72
C ARG A 236 6.56 -32.78 3.05
N ALA A 237 6.28 -32.49 4.32
CA ALA A 237 4.98 -31.97 4.74
C ALA A 237 4.69 -30.59 4.13
N ALA A 238 5.67 -29.68 4.15
CA ALA A 238 5.54 -28.35 3.54
C ALA A 238 5.34 -28.45 2.02
N LEU A 239 6.13 -29.29 1.35
CA LEU A 239 5.99 -29.55 -0.09
C LEU A 239 4.59 -30.08 -0.43
N GLN A 240 4.09 -31.05 0.33
CA GLN A 240 2.76 -31.61 0.10
C GLN A 240 1.66 -30.56 0.29
N ALA A 241 1.74 -29.74 1.34
CA ALA A 241 0.76 -28.70 1.61
C ALA A 241 0.74 -27.64 0.48
N LEU A 242 1.91 -27.20 0.00
CA LEU A 242 2.01 -26.27 -1.12
C LEU A 242 1.49 -26.84 -2.44
N LEU A 243 1.73 -28.13 -2.72
CA LEU A 243 1.17 -28.78 -3.91
C LEU A 243 -0.36 -28.79 -3.88
N VAL A 244 -0.96 -29.04 -2.72
CA VAL A 244 -2.42 -28.98 -2.57
C VAL A 244 -2.95 -27.56 -2.83
N VAL A 245 -2.22 -26.52 -2.41
CA VAL A 245 -2.58 -25.13 -2.70
C VAL A 245 -2.46 -24.82 -4.20
N GLU A 246 -1.35 -25.20 -4.84
CA GLU A 246 -1.10 -24.93 -6.26
C GLU A 246 -2.06 -25.71 -7.18
N ASP A 247 -2.42 -26.94 -6.84
CA ASP A 247 -3.32 -27.79 -7.64
C ASP A 247 -4.81 -27.52 -7.38
N SER A 248 -5.15 -26.70 -6.37
CA SER A 248 -6.54 -26.38 -6.04
C SER A 248 -7.21 -25.52 -7.11
N GLU A 249 -8.47 -25.82 -7.43
CA GLU A 249 -9.35 -24.96 -8.23
C GLU A 249 -9.52 -23.55 -7.62
N HIS A 250 -9.31 -23.45 -6.30
CA HIS A 250 -9.47 -22.23 -5.51
C HIS A 250 -8.24 -21.34 -5.50
N ARG A 251 -7.13 -21.75 -6.11
CA ARG A 251 -5.91 -20.94 -6.19
C ARG A 251 -6.13 -19.56 -6.82
N ASN A 252 -7.15 -19.42 -7.68
CA ASN A 252 -7.54 -18.15 -8.30
C ASN A 252 -8.10 -17.14 -7.29
N SER A 253 -8.46 -17.56 -6.07
CA SER A 253 -8.85 -16.65 -4.99
C SER A 253 -7.66 -16.05 -4.24
N LEU A 254 -6.43 -16.48 -4.54
CA LEU A 254 -5.22 -15.92 -3.98
C LEU A 254 -4.74 -14.71 -4.80
N PRO A 255 -4.12 -13.71 -4.14
CA PRO A 255 -3.32 -12.72 -4.84
C PRO A 255 -2.24 -13.40 -5.71
N PRO A 256 -1.94 -12.87 -6.92
CA PRO A 256 -0.88 -13.39 -7.78
C PRO A 256 0.48 -13.54 -7.07
N GLU A 257 0.78 -12.68 -6.12
CA GLU A 257 2.01 -12.67 -5.34
C GLU A 257 2.10 -13.85 -4.37
N THR A 258 0.99 -14.22 -3.72
CA THR A 258 0.91 -15.42 -2.88
C THR A 258 1.12 -16.67 -3.71
N LEU A 259 0.56 -16.74 -4.93
CA LEU A 259 0.83 -17.85 -5.85
C LEU A 259 2.29 -17.91 -6.28
N ASN A 260 2.91 -16.77 -6.56
CA ASN A 260 4.34 -16.72 -6.88
C ASN A 260 5.20 -17.21 -5.71
N ALA A 261 4.84 -16.88 -4.47
CA ALA A 261 5.54 -17.39 -3.29
C ALA A 261 5.34 -18.89 -3.10
N VAL A 262 4.13 -19.42 -3.32
CA VAL A 262 3.86 -20.87 -3.32
C VAL A 262 4.79 -21.58 -4.30
N ARG A 263 4.86 -21.11 -5.55
CA ARG A 263 5.72 -21.68 -6.59
C ARG A 263 7.21 -21.59 -6.24
N TRP A 264 7.64 -20.44 -5.73
CA TRP A 264 9.02 -20.25 -5.29
C TRP A 264 9.43 -21.26 -4.21
N TYR A 265 8.57 -21.52 -3.22
CA TYR A 265 8.84 -22.53 -2.21
C TYR A 265 8.78 -23.95 -2.76
N LEU A 266 7.87 -24.26 -3.70
CA LEU A 266 7.81 -25.56 -4.35
C LEU A 266 9.15 -25.91 -5.03
N GLU A 267 9.68 -24.99 -5.85
CA GLU A 267 10.96 -25.17 -6.54
C GLU A 267 12.11 -25.44 -5.55
N ARG A 268 12.18 -24.62 -4.48
CA ARG A 268 13.25 -24.70 -3.47
C ARG A 268 13.14 -25.91 -2.54
N LEU A 269 11.94 -26.43 -2.31
CA LEU A 269 11.71 -27.65 -1.54
C LEU A 269 11.81 -28.91 -2.40
N GLN A 270 11.92 -28.79 -3.73
CA GLN A 270 12.19 -29.90 -4.65
C GLN A 270 13.69 -30.07 -4.96
N SER A 271 14.48 -28.99 -4.93
CA SER A 271 15.94 -28.97 -5.13
C SER A 271 16.74 -29.48 -3.93
#